data_AF-A0A0G0B2C8-F1
#
_entry.id   AF-A0A0G0B2C8-F1
#
_cell.length_a   1.000
_cell.length_b   1.000
_cell.length_c   1.000
_cell.angle_alpha   90.00
_cell.angle_beta   90.00
_cell.angle_gamma   90.00
#
_symmetry.space_group_name_H-M   'P 1'
#
loop_
_entity.id
_entity.type
_entity.pdbx_description
1 polymer ?
#
loop_
_entity_poly.entity_id
_entity_poly.type
_entity_poly.pdbx_seq_one_letter_code
_entity_poly.pdbx_strand_id
1 'polypeptide(L)'
;MEENKTTETTETNQEVQTENQPVSQPAPQPASGNNDVNDNKAMAIIGYIIPLLFFIPLVTDAKNSPFAKFHANQQLVLLIAAIAVNVLGALPIIGWFIIWPLGTIALIVFAIMGIINAAKGEIKELPLIGGFKIIN
;
A
#
# COMPACT_ATOMS: atom_id res chain seq x y z
N MET A 1 51.07 24.14 -36.36
CA MET A 1 50.32 23.14 -37.13
C MET A 1 50.54 21.80 -36.45
N GLU A 2 49.50 20.95 -36.44
CA GLU A 2 49.33 19.65 -35.74
C GLU A 2 49.20 19.75 -34.21
N GLU A 3 48.03 19.67 -33.57
CA GLU A 3 46.91 18.69 -33.59
C GLU A 3 47.12 17.49 -32.64
N ASN A 4 46.38 17.54 -31.52
CA ASN A 4 45.63 16.47 -30.84
C ASN A 4 46.24 15.07 -30.68
N LYS A 5 46.37 14.59 -29.43
CA LYS A 5 45.66 13.35 -29.02
C LYS A 5 45.65 13.12 -27.50
N THR A 6 44.45 13.20 -26.93
CA THR A 6 44.04 12.54 -25.69
C THR A 6 44.25 11.02 -25.80
N THR A 7 44.81 10.40 -24.76
CA THR A 7 44.79 8.94 -24.59
C THR A 7 44.30 8.62 -23.18
N GLU A 8 43.10 8.03 -23.08
CA GLU A 8 42.61 7.30 -21.91
C GLU A 8 43.29 5.92 -21.87
N THR A 9 43.74 5.45 -20.71
CA THR A 9 43.73 4.01 -20.39
C THR A 9 43.69 3.77 -18.86
N THR A 10 42.57 3.16 -18.46
CA THR A 10 42.26 2.22 -17.37
C THR A 10 43.39 1.62 -16.52
N GLU A 11 43.17 1.51 -15.21
CA GLU A 11 43.54 0.46 -14.22
C GLU A 11 43.17 1.00 -12.81
N THR A 12 42.55 0.32 -11.82
CA THR A 12 42.28 -1.09 -11.55
C THR A 12 41.16 -1.20 -10.48
N ASN A 13 40.28 -2.18 -10.68
CA ASN A 13 39.27 -2.67 -9.75
C ASN A 13 39.90 -3.26 -8.46
N GLN A 14 39.30 -2.99 -7.30
CA GLN A 14 39.35 -3.92 -6.17
C GLN A 14 37.96 -4.54 -5.98
N GLU A 15 37.90 -5.81 -6.35
CA GLU A 15 36.86 -6.78 -6.03
C GLU A 15 36.86 -7.05 -4.52
N VAL A 16 35.71 -6.87 -3.86
CA VAL A 16 35.35 -7.66 -2.70
C VAL A 16 34.01 -8.31 -2.99
N GLN A 17 34.08 -9.57 -3.41
CA GLN A 17 32.96 -10.48 -3.51
C GLN A 17 32.43 -10.75 -2.09
N THR A 18 31.15 -10.46 -1.84
CA THR A 18 30.40 -11.06 -0.74
C THR A 18 29.28 -11.90 -1.34
N GLU A 19 29.61 -13.19 -1.46
CA GLU A 19 28.77 -14.37 -1.31
C GLU A 19 27.25 -14.24 -1.51
N ASN A 20 26.79 -14.91 -2.57
CA ASN A 20 25.40 -15.10 -2.95
C ASN A 20 24.61 -15.91 -1.91
N GLN A 21 23.60 -15.30 -1.30
CA GLN A 21 22.40 -16.02 -0.86
C GLN A 21 21.22 -15.69 -1.79
N PRO A 22 20.37 -16.66 -2.17
CA PRO A 22 19.21 -16.39 -3.00
C PRO A 22 18.17 -15.65 -2.16
N VAL A 23 18.19 -14.33 -2.22
CA VAL A 23 17.10 -13.51 -1.68
C VAL A 23 15.86 -13.81 -2.51
N SER A 24 14.89 -14.46 -1.88
CA SER A 24 13.56 -14.71 -2.43
C SER A 24 12.92 -13.37 -2.76
N GLN A 25 12.87 -13.03 -4.05
CA GLN A 25 12.21 -11.82 -4.54
C GLN A 25 10.69 -11.93 -4.30
N PRO A 26 10.05 -10.98 -3.58
CA PRO A 26 8.60 -10.85 -3.63
C PRO A 26 8.20 -10.36 -5.03
N ALA A 27 7.03 -10.79 -5.49
CA ALA A 27 6.46 -10.48 -6.81
C ALA A 27 6.43 -8.96 -7.13
N PRO A 28 6.33 -8.57 -8.43
CA PRO A 28 6.53 -7.19 -8.88
C PRO A 28 5.55 -6.21 -8.23
N GLN A 29 6.06 -5.31 -7.38
CA GLN A 29 5.30 -4.21 -6.81
C GLN A 29 5.15 -3.08 -7.85
N PRO A 30 3.96 -2.45 -7.96
CA PRO A 30 3.79 -1.27 -8.80
C PRO A 30 4.58 -0.09 -8.20
N ALA A 31 5.63 0.34 -8.88
CA ALA A 31 6.47 1.45 -8.46
C ALA A 31 5.73 2.79 -8.65
N SER A 32 5.30 3.44 -7.56
CA SER A 32 4.95 4.87 -7.58
C SER A 32 6.19 5.69 -7.24
N GLY A 33 6.47 6.72 -8.03
CA GLY A 33 7.62 7.60 -7.81
C GLY A 33 7.45 8.49 -6.56
N ASN A 34 8.56 8.93 -5.96
CA ASN A 34 8.57 9.75 -4.74
C ASN A 34 7.69 11.02 -4.82
N ASN A 35 7.55 11.60 -6.02
CA ASN A 35 6.72 12.79 -6.23
C ASN A 35 5.22 12.48 -6.07
N ASP A 36 4.76 11.34 -6.59
CA ASP A 36 3.37 10.89 -6.51
C ASP A 36 2.92 10.68 -5.06
N VAL A 37 3.81 10.13 -4.23
CA VAL A 37 3.58 9.93 -2.80
C VAL A 37 3.43 11.27 -2.08
N ASN A 38 4.33 12.21 -2.34
CA ASN A 38 4.32 13.51 -1.66
C ASN A 38 3.05 14.31 -1.98
N ASP A 39 2.63 14.30 -3.24
CA ASP A 39 1.50 15.11 -3.71
C ASP A 39 0.14 14.56 -3.21
N ASN A 40 0.03 13.24 -2.98
CA ASN A 40 -1.25 12.58 -2.68
C ASN A 40 -1.37 12.02 -1.26
N LYS A 41 -0.33 12.17 -0.42
CA LYS A 41 -0.29 11.65 0.96
C LYS A 41 -1.50 12.08 1.80
N ALA A 42 -1.83 13.37 1.77
CA ALA A 42 -2.93 13.91 2.55
C ALA A 42 -4.28 13.27 2.14
N MET A 43 -4.51 13.12 0.83
CA MET A 43 -5.72 12.50 0.31
C MET A 43 -5.82 11.03 0.67
N ALA A 44 -4.70 10.30 0.62
CA ALA A 44 -4.65 8.90 1.05
C ALA A 44 -4.99 8.73 2.53
N ILE A 45 -4.56 9.65 3.40
CA ILE A 45 -4.85 9.64 4.84
C ILE A 45 -6.32 10.02 5.11
N ILE A 46 -6.85 11.05 4.45
CA ILE A 46 -8.22 11.54 4.68
C ILE A 46 -9.26 10.43 4.46
N GLY A 47 -9.05 9.57 3.46
CA GLY A 47 -9.95 8.45 3.19
C GLY A 47 -10.08 7.44 4.34
N TYR A 48 -9.15 7.45 5.30
CA TYR A 48 -9.21 6.61 6.50
C TYR A 48 -9.85 7.26 7.73
N ILE A 49 -10.10 8.58 7.75
CA ILE A 49 -10.66 9.27 8.93
C ILE A 49 -12.10 8.82 9.21
N ILE A 50 -12.85 8.52 8.15
CA ILE A 50 -14.18 7.92 8.24
C ILE A 50 -14.15 6.69 7.32
N PRO A 51 -14.49 5.47 7.79
CA PRO A 51 -14.43 4.26 6.95
C PRO A 51 -15.22 4.36 5.64
N LEU A 52 -16.20 5.27 5.61
CA LEU A 52 -17.04 5.55 4.45
C LEU A 52 -16.38 6.45 3.39
N LEU A 53 -15.27 7.15 3.71
CA LEU A 53 -14.62 8.12 2.81
C LEU A 53 -13.57 7.49 1.86
N PHE A 54 -13.58 6.17 1.68
CA PHE A 54 -12.65 5.46 0.79
C PHE A 54 -12.61 6.00 -0.64
N PHE A 55 -13.69 6.64 -1.06
CA PHE A 55 -13.87 7.18 -2.40
C PHE A 55 -13.28 8.58 -2.60
N ILE A 56 -12.87 9.30 -1.53
CA ILE A 56 -12.34 10.67 -1.63
C ILE A 56 -11.08 10.75 -2.52
N PRO A 57 -10.09 9.84 -2.44
CA PRO A 57 -8.96 9.84 -3.37
C PRO A 57 -9.38 9.57 -4.83
N LEU A 58 -10.52 8.92 -5.07
CA LEU A 58 -10.98 8.53 -6.41
C LEU A 58 -11.78 9.62 -7.11
N VAL A 59 -12.42 10.52 -6.37
CA VAL A 59 -13.24 11.62 -6.93
C VAL A 59 -12.45 12.91 -7.14
N THR A 60 -11.16 12.91 -6.79
CA THR A 60 -10.25 14.05 -6.95
C THR A 60 -9.21 13.77 -8.04
N ASP A 61 -8.31 14.73 -8.29
CA ASP A 61 -7.22 14.57 -9.26
C ASP A 61 -6.24 13.45 -8.90
N ALA A 62 -6.26 13.02 -7.62
CA ALA A 62 -5.53 11.86 -7.11
C ALA A 62 -5.96 10.53 -7.76
N LYS A 63 -7.08 10.47 -8.52
CA LYS A 63 -7.50 9.25 -9.24
C LYS A 63 -6.46 8.70 -10.22
N ASN A 64 -5.50 9.52 -10.67
CA ASN A 64 -4.43 9.08 -11.58
C ASN A 64 -3.20 8.54 -10.83
N SER A 65 -3.13 8.74 -9.51
CA SER A 65 -2.02 8.30 -8.67
C SER A 65 -2.13 6.80 -8.38
N PRO A 66 -1.12 5.98 -8.72
CA PRO A 66 -1.09 4.58 -8.33
C PRO A 66 -1.13 4.40 -6.81
N PHE A 67 -0.48 5.29 -6.05
CA PHE A 67 -0.51 5.31 -4.59
C PHE A 67 -1.91 5.58 -4.04
N ALA A 68 -2.59 6.62 -4.54
CA ALA A 68 -3.95 6.94 -4.11
C ALA A 68 -4.94 5.82 -4.49
N LYS A 69 -4.83 5.26 -5.70
CA LYS A 69 -5.64 4.12 -6.14
C LYS A 69 -5.44 2.90 -5.25
N PHE A 70 -4.19 2.60 -4.89
CA PHE A 70 -3.88 1.48 -4.01
C PHE A 70 -4.57 1.63 -2.65
N HIS A 71 -4.40 2.78 -1.99
CA HIS A 71 -5.02 2.98 -0.67
C HIS A 71 -6.54 3.10 -0.76
N ALA A 72 -7.10 3.68 -1.81
CA ALA A 72 -8.53 3.67 -2.05
C ALA A 72 -9.07 2.24 -2.21
N ASN A 73 -8.32 1.36 -2.88
CA ASN A 73 -8.67 -0.05 -3.00
C ASN A 73 -8.65 -0.76 -1.63
N GLN A 74 -7.61 -0.55 -0.83
CA GLN A 74 -7.54 -1.10 0.53
C GLN A 74 -8.70 -0.62 1.41
N GLN A 75 -9.07 0.66 1.31
CA GLN A 75 -10.20 1.24 2.04
C GLN A 75 -11.55 0.67 1.58
N LEU A 76 -11.74 0.44 0.27
CA LEU A 76 -12.93 -0.25 -0.26
C LEU A 76 -13.03 -1.69 0.25
N VAL A 77 -11.93 -2.42 0.29
CA VAL A 77 -11.89 -3.79 0.82
C VAL A 77 -12.23 -3.81 2.31
N LEU A 78 -11.71 -2.85 3.09
CA LEU A 78 -12.07 -2.67 4.51
C LEU A 78 -13.56 -2.40 4.69
N LEU A 79 -14.17 -1.59 3.83
CA LEU A 79 -15.62 -1.33 3.87
C LEU A 79 -16.42 -2.62 3.60
N ILE A 80 -16.04 -3.40 2.59
CA ILE A 80 -16.70 -4.67 2.27
C ILE A 80 -16.56 -5.65 3.45
N ALA A 81 -15.37 -5.75 4.03
CA ALA A 81 -15.13 -6.56 5.22
C ALA A 81 -15.98 -6.10 6.42
N ALA A 82 -16.14 -4.78 6.61
CA ALA A 82 -17.00 -4.22 7.63
C ALA A 82 -18.48 -4.58 7.44
N ILE A 83 -18.97 -4.55 6.20
CA ILE A 83 -20.33 -5.00 5.88
C ILE A 83 -20.48 -6.49 6.19
N ALA A 84 -19.52 -7.33 5.80
CA ALA A 84 -19.54 -8.76 6.09
C ALA A 84 -19.56 -9.05 7.60
N VAL A 85 -18.73 -8.36 8.39
CA VAL A 85 -18.73 -8.48 9.86
C VAL A 85 -20.08 -8.08 10.46
N ASN A 86 -20.72 -7.02 9.97
CA ASN A 86 -22.04 -6.62 10.47
C ASN A 86 -23.14 -7.61 10.11
N VAL A 87 -23.15 -8.14 8.87
CA VAL A 87 -24.12 -9.13 8.43
C VAL A 87 -23.96 -10.44 9.20
N LEU A 88 -22.74 -10.96 9.33
CA LEU A 88 -22.46 -12.19 10.08
C LEU A 88 -22.63 -11.99 11.60
N GLY A 89 -22.31 -10.78 12.08
CA GLY A 89 -22.50 -10.37 13.47
C GLY A 89 -23.96 -10.27 13.90
N ALA A 90 -24.91 -10.21 12.96
CA ALA A 90 -26.34 -10.21 13.26
C ALA A 90 -26.87 -11.56 13.75
N LEU A 91 -26.11 -12.66 13.57
CA LEU A 91 -26.49 -13.98 14.07
C LEU A 91 -26.57 -13.98 15.61
N PRO A 92 -27.64 -14.53 16.22
CA PRO A 92 -27.77 -14.56 17.66
C PRO A 92 -26.67 -15.42 18.29
N ILE A 93 -26.26 -15.04 19.51
CA ILE A 93 -25.21 -15.71 20.29
C ILE A 93 -23.81 -15.61 19.65
N ILE A 94 -23.54 -16.34 18.56
CA ILE A 94 -22.21 -16.39 17.93
C ILE A 94 -21.88 -15.05 17.27
N GLY A 95 -22.83 -14.46 16.55
CA GLY A 95 -22.65 -13.18 15.90
C GLY A 95 -22.35 -12.08 16.92
N TRP A 96 -23.16 -12.00 17.98
CA TRP A 96 -23.04 -10.94 18.99
C TRP A 96 -21.79 -11.05 19.87
N PHE A 97 -21.46 -12.26 20.35
CA PHE A 97 -20.41 -12.43 21.35
C PHE A 97 -19.03 -12.76 20.75
N ILE A 98 -18.97 -13.24 19.50
CA ILE A 98 -17.71 -13.66 18.87
C ILE A 98 -17.44 -12.82 17.62
N ILE A 99 -18.31 -12.90 16.61
CA ILE A 99 -18.03 -12.34 15.28
C ILE A 99 -17.97 -10.82 15.33
N TRP A 100 -18.96 -10.19 15.98
CA TRP A 100 -19.05 -8.74 16.07
C TRP A 100 -17.86 -8.13 16.83
N PRO A 101 -17.55 -8.50 18.08
CA PRO A 101 -16.44 -7.90 18.81
C PRO A 101 -15.08 -8.20 18.17
N LEU A 102 -14.79 -9.45 17.80
CA LEU A 102 -13.50 -9.80 17.20
C LEU A 102 -13.34 -9.21 15.80
N GLY A 103 -14.40 -9.25 14.99
CA GLY A 103 -14.41 -8.65 13.66
C GLY A 103 -14.21 -7.14 13.72
N THR A 104 -14.89 -6.43 14.63
CA THR A 104 -14.69 -4.99 14.82
C THR A 104 -13.27 -4.66 15.25
N ILE A 105 -12.67 -5.42 16.18
CA ILE A 105 -11.28 -5.21 16.58
C ILE A 105 -10.33 -5.42 15.39
N ALA A 106 -10.51 -6.50 14.63
CA ALA A 106 -9.68 -6.79 13.47
C ALA A 106 -9.77 -5.67 12.40
N LEU A 107 -10.97 -5.16 12.13
CA LEU A 107 -11.19 -4.04 11.21
C LEU A 107 -10.47 -2.77 11.66
N ILE A 108 -10.54 -2.44 12.96
CA ILE A 108 -9.83 -1.28 13.52
C ILE A 108 -8.32 -1.44 13.38
N VAL A 109 -7.78 -2.63 13.68
CA VAL A 109 -6.34 -2.92 13.53
C VAL A 109 -5.89 -2.73 12.08
N PHE A 110 -6.64 -3.29 11.13
CA PHE A 110 -6.31 -3.15 9.71
C PHE A 110 -6.47 -1.71 9.20
N ALA A 111 -7.46 -0.96 9.67
CA ALA A 111 -7.59 0.46 9.36
C ALA A 111 -6.37 1.26 9.84
N ILE A 112 -5.92 1.03 11.09
CA ILE A 112 -4.72 1.67 11.65
C ILE A 112 -3.47 1.29 10.85
N MET A 113 -3.29 0.02 10.49
CA MET A 113 -2.16 -0.41 9.64
C MET A 113 -2.19 0.30 8.28
N GLY A 114 -3.36 0.43 7.66
CA GLY A 114 -3.54 1.13 6.39
C GLY A 114 -3.16 2.61 6.49
N ILE A 115 -3.57 3.28 7.57
CA ILE A 115 -3.19 4.66 7.88
C ILE A 115 -1.67 4.79 8.04
N ILE A 116 -1.04 3.90 8.82
CA ILE A 116 0.42 3.93 9.05
C ILE A 116 1.17 3.75 7.73
N ASN A 117 0.77 2.80 6.90
CA ASN A 117 1.39 2.57 5.59
C ASN A 117 1.22 3.80 4.69
N ALA A 118 0.02 4.37 4.61
CA ALA A 118 -0.23 5.59 3.83
C ALA A 118 0.58 6.79 4.34
N ALA A 119 0.65 6.98 5.67
CA ALA A 119 1.45 8.04 6.27
C ALA A 119 2.94 7.91 5.96
N LYS A 120 3.46 6.67 5.91
CA LYS A 120 4.82 6.35 5.47
C LYS A 120 5.02 6.45 3.96
N GLY A 121 3.96 6.50 3.17
CA GLY A 121 4.04 6.47 1.71
C GLY A 121 4.25 5.07 1.13
N GLU A 122 3.90 4.03 1.89
CA GLU A 122 4.13 2.63 1.54
C GLU A 122 2.90 2.01 0.87
N ILE A 123 3.11 1.40 -0.30
CA ILE A 123 2.13 0.54 -0.98
C ILE A 123 2.23 -0.86 -0.39
N LYS A 124 1.74 -1.02 0.83
CA LYS A 124 1.77 -2.28 1.57
C LYS A 124 0.37 -2.79 1.85
N GLU A 125 0.12 -4.01 1.38
CA GLU A 125 -1.15 -4.71 1.54
C GLU A 125 -1.44 -5.03 3.01
N LEU A 126 -2.73 -4.94 3.37
CA LEU A 126 -3.20 -5.35 4.69
C LEU A 126 -3.13 -6.88 4.82
N PRO A 127 -2.80 -7.43 6.00
CA PRO A 127 -2.84 -8.87 6.21
C PRO A 127 -4.23 -9.43 5.95
N LEU A 128 -4.29 -10.65 5.40
CA LEU A 128 -5.51 -11.43 5.08
C LEU A 128 -6.44 -10.83 4.01
N ILE A 129 -6.61 -9.51 3.94
CA ILE A 129 -7.57 -8.84 3.06
C ILE A 129 -6.91 -7.99 1.97
N GLY A 130 -5.62 -7.69 2.05
CA GLY A 130 -4.99 -6.70 1.20
C GLY A 130 -4.77 -7.11 -0.26
N GLY A 131 -4.85 -8.40 -0.59
CA GLY A 131 -4.65 -8.92 -1.94
C GLY A 131 -5.84 -8.75 -2.89
N PHE A 132 -7.00 -8.27 -2.42
CA PHE A 132 -8.17 -8.06 -3.27
C PHE A 132 -8.01 -6.78 -4.09
N LYS A 133 -7.90 -6.89 -5.42
CA LYS A 133 -7.81 -5.74 -6.33
C LYS A 133 -9.15 -5.50 -7.03
N ILE A 134 -9.87 -4.48 -6.59
CA ILE A 134 -11.19 -4.06 -7.09
C ILE A 134 -11.06 -2.82 -8.00
N ILE A 135 -10.11 -1.93 -7.69
CA ILE A 135 -9.85 -0.70 -8.45
C ILE A 135 -8.67 -0.93 -9.41
N ASN A 136 -8.83 -0.53 -10.68
CA ASN A 136 -7.81 -0.65 -11.73
C ASN A 136 -7.02 0.64 -11.97
#